data_AF-A0A2E3TU53-F1
#
_entry.id   AF-A0A2E3TU53-F1
#
_cell.length_a   1.000
_cell.length_b   1.000
_cell.length_c   1.000
_cell.angle_alpha   90.00
_cell.angle_beta   90.00
_cell.angle_gamma   90.00
#
_symmetry.space_group_name_H-M   'P 1'
#
loop_
_entity.id
_entity.type
_entity.pdbx_description
1 polymer ?
#
loop_
_entity_poly.entity_id
_entity_poly.type
_entity_poly.pdbx_seq_one_letter_code
_entity_poly.pdbx_strand_id
1 'polypeptide(L)'
;MDLVQMVIRPGNDTTLQISGSGVAVIEGIDRAQPSQVTTFVERHGDHSVQHVAFNTDDLQFSRATCSRWGVYHVAKRSLVTTGPEP
;
A
#
# COMPACT_ATOMS: atom_id res chain seq x y z
N MET A 1 17.84 -22.00 -9.86
CA MET A 1 17.30 -20.90 -9.03
C MET A 1 17.44 -19.68 -9.90
N ASP A 2 16.39 -19.34 -10.65
CA ASP A 2 16.45 -18.23 -11.59
C ASP A 2 16.13 -16.95 -10.82
N LEU A 3 17.10 -16.03 -10.79
CA LEU A 3 16.92 -14.70 -10.21
C LEU A 3 16.16 -13.85 -11.23
N VAL A 4 14.89 -13.57 -10.97
CA VAL A 4 14.13 -12.58 -11.77
C VAL A 4 14.48 -11.19 -11.22
N GLN A 5 15.37 -10.48 -11.92
CA GLN A 5 15.65 -9.08 -11.63
C GLN A 5 14.55 -8.22 -12.25
N MET A 6 13.74 -7.57 -11.42
CA MET A 6 12.71 -6.63 -11.86
C MET A 6 13.22 -5.20 -11.69
N VAL A 7 13.27 -4.44 -12.79
CA VAL A 7 13.66 -3.02 -12.80
C VAL A 7 12.39 -2.18 -12.83
N ILE A 8 12.13 -1.43 -11.76
CA ILE A 8 11.03 -0.48 -11.68
C ILE A 8 11.53 0.87 -12.19
N ARG A 9 10.78 1.47 -13.11
CA ARG A 9 11.12 2.80 -13.64
C ARG A 9 10.54 3.87 -12.71
N PRO A 10 11.29 4.96 -12.47
CA PRO A 10 10.83 6.09 -11.70
C PRO A 10 9.44 6.57 -12.13
N GLY A 11 8.49 6.61 -11.20
CA GLY A 11 7.14 7.15 -11.36
C GLY A 11 6.05 6.16 -11.76
N ASN A 12 6.30 4.85 -11.73
CA ASN A 12 5.31 3.83 -12.09
C ASN A 12 5.11 2.78 -10.98
N ASP A 13 3.86 2.66 -10.50
CA ASP A 13 3.44 1.51 -9.71
C ASP A 13 3.38 0.27 -10.61
N THR A 14 3.96 -0.85 -10.16
CA THR A 14 4.01 -2.08 -10.94
C THR A 14 3.53 -3.25 -10.10
N THR A 15 2.57 -4.02 -10.61
CA THR A 15 2.15 -5.29 -10.00
C THR A 15 2.80 -6.45 -10.73
N LEU A 16 3.56 -7.26 -10.01
CA LEU A 16 4.12 -8.52 -10.48
C LEU A 16 3.25 -9.67 -10.01
N GLN A 17 2.79 -10.51 -10.94
CA GLN A 17 2.08 -11.74 -10.60
C GLN A 17 2.99 -12.94 -10.82
N ILE A 18 3.20 -13.73 -9.77
CA ILE A 18 3.99 -14.96 -9.81
C ILE A 18 3.12 -16.11 -9.30
N SER A 19 2.71 -17.02 -10.18
CA SER A 19 2.07 -18.31 -9.87
C SER A 19 1.16 -18.33 -8.62
N GLY A 20 0.04 -17.60 -8.68
CA GLY A 20 -0.97 -17.55 -7.61
C GLY A 20 -0.72 -16.51 -6.52
N SER A 21 0.44 -15.84 -6.54
CA SER A 21 0.77 -14.71 -5.67
C SER A 21 0.90 -13.42 -6.48
N GLY A 22 0.48 -12.30 -5.89
CA GLY A 22 0.67 -10.96 -6.45
C GLY A 22 1.59 -10.14 -5.53
N VAL A 23 2.63 -9.54 -6.09
CA VAL A 23 3.50 -8.58 -5.43
C VAL A 23 3.29 -7.23 -6.09
N ALA A 24 2.66 -6.31 -5.37
CA ALA A 24 2.62 -4.91 -5.77
C ALA A 24 3.93 -4.24 -5.33
N VAL A 25 4.63 -3.61 -6.27
CA VAL A 25 5.78 -2.78 -5.95
C VAL A 25 5.45 -1.33 -6.28
N ILE A 26 5.62 -0.48 -5.28
CA ILE A 26 5.12 0.89 -5.26
C ILE A 26 6.33 1.80 -5.03
N GLU A 27 6.40 2.86 -5.83
CA GLU A 27 7.39 3.92 -5.67
C GLU A 27 6.73 5.17 -5.08
N GLY A 28 7.44 5.83 -4.17
CA GLY A 28 7.00 7.12 -3.66
C GLY A 28 7.16 8.22 -4.68
N ILE A 29 6.05 8.75 -5.18
CA ILE A 29 6.06 9.94 -6.03
C ILE A 29 5.86 11.18 -5.15
N ASP A 30 6.97 11.81 -4.78
CA ASP A 30 6.96 13.08 -4.09
C ASP A 30 6.48 14.19 -5.03
N ARG A 31 5.58 15.04 -4.53
CA ARG A 31 5.11 16.22 -5.25
C ARG A 31 5.42 17.48 -4.44
N ALA A 32 4.41 18.25 -4.07
CA ALA A 32 4.58 19.37 -3.15
C ALA A 32 4.85 18.92 -1.70
N GLN A 33 4.59 17.65 -1.38
CA GLN A 33 4.82 17.04 -0.08
C GLN A 33 5.35 15.61 -0.26
N PRO A 34 6.09 15.08 0.73
CA PRO A 34 6.53 13.69 0.73
C PRO A 34 5.34 12.72 0.63
N SER A 35 5.49 11.70 -0.21
CA SER A 35 4.52 10.63 -0.33
C SER A 35 4.51 9.73 0.92
N GLN A 36 3.42 9.02 1.14
CA GLN A 36 3.32 8.04 2.24
C GLN A 36 4.35 6.90 2.09
N VAL A 37 4.77 6.60 0.86
CA VAL A 37 5.83 5.61 0.56
C VAL A 37 7.21 6.18 0.92
N THR A 38 7.48 7.45 0.62
CA THR A 38 8.71 8.14 1.03
C THR A 38 8.84 8.15 2.55
N THR A 39 7.79 8.55 3.26
CA THR A 39 7.76 8.49 4.73
C THR A 39 7.93 7.06 5.26
N PHE A 40 7.43 6.05 4.55
CA PHE A 40 7.62 4.65 4.92
C PHE A 40 9.08 4.22 4.76
N VAL A 41 9.71 4.52 3.62
CA VAL A 41 11.13 4.21 3.35
C VAL A 41 12.05 4.89 4.36
N GLU A 42 11.80 6.17 4.68
CA GLU A 42 12.58 6.89 5.70
C GLU A 42 12.54 6.22 7.08
N ARG A 43 11.42 5.57 7.42
CA ARG A 43 11.24 4.92 8.73
C ARG A 43 11.69 3.46 8.76
N HIS A 44 11.56 2.75 7.65
CA HIS A 44 11.64 1.29 7.59
C HIS A 44 12.69 0.76 6.61
N GLY A 45 13.37 1.61 5.85
CA GLY A 45 14.30 1.23 4.79
C GLY A 45 13.60 0.95 3.46
N ASP A 46 14.39 0.93 2.39
CA ASP A 46 13.98 0.75 0.99
C ASP A 46 13.78 -0.72 0.59
N HIS A 47 14.02 -1.66 1.50
CA HIS A 47 13.90 -3.10 1.30
C HIS A 47 12.90 -3.72 2.29
N SER A 48 11.69 -3.17 2.33
CA SER A 48 10.66 -3.51 3.33
C SER A 48 9.28 -3.75 2.72
N VAL A 49 8.52 -4.66 3.33
CA VAL A 49 7.11 -4.93 2.96
C VAL A 49 6.20 -3.99 3.75
N GLN A 50 5.43 -3.14 3.05
CA GLN A 50 4.56 -2.15 3.71
C GLN A 50 3.27 -2.75 4.27
N HIS A 51 2.58 -3.60 3.49
CA HIS A 51 1.36 -4.29 3.93
C HIS A 51 1.17 -5.59 3.15
N VAL A 52 0.37 -6.51 3.72
CA VAL A 52 -0.02 -7.78 3.10
C VAL A 52 -1.54 -7.80 3.00
N ALA A 53 -2.05 -8.07 1.80
CA ALA A 53 -3.48 -8.24 1.57
C ALA A 53 -3.86 -9.72 1.76
N PHE A 54 -4.92 -9.97 2.53
CA PHE A 54 -5.49 -11.30 2.71
C PHE A 54 -6.82 -11.39 1.96
N ASN A 55 -7.02 -12.49 1.25
CA ASN A 55 -8.32 -12.79 0.65
C ASN A 55 -9.30 -13.23 1.74
N THR A 56 -10.57 -12.84 1.60
CA THR A 56 -11.64 -13.26 2.50
C THR A 56 -12.96 -13.35 1.75
N ASP A 57 -13.72 -14.40 2.04
CA ASP A 57 -15.04 -14.62 1.45
C ASP A 57 -16.13 -13.81 2.17
N ASP A 58 -15.88 -13.40 3.41
CA ASP A 58 -16.78 -12.53 4.19
C ASP A 58 -15.99 -11.43 4.90
N LEU A 59 -16.04 -10.24 4.30
CA LEU A 59 -15.39 -9.05 4.80
C LEU A 59 -15.97 -8.60 6.15
N GLN A 60 -17.28 -8.73 6.38
CA GLN A 60 -17.90 -8.25 7.62
C GLN A 60 -17.54 -9.15 8.81
N PHE A 61 -17.59 -10.46 8.61
CA PHE A 61 -17.15 -11.42 9.62
C PHE A 61 -15.66 -11.22 9.96
N SER A 62 -14.82 -11.04 8.95
CA SER A 62 -13.39 -10.82 9.11
C SER A 62 -13.11 -9.52 9.88
N ARG A 63 -13.82 -8.43 9.54
CA ARG A 63 -13.75 -7.14 10.25
C ARG A 63 -14.14 -7.26 11.72
N ALA A 64 -15.25 -7.93 12.01
CA ALA A 64 -15.72 -8.12 13.38
C ALA A 64 -14.71 -8.93 14.20
N THR A 65 -14.14 -9.98 13.60
CA THR A 65 -13.12 -10.83 14.24
C THR A 65 -11.83 -10.03 14.52
N CYS A 66 -11.31 -9.31 13.53
CA CYS A 66 -10.15 -8.44 13.70
C CYS A 66 -10.37 -7.41 14.82
N SER A 67 -11.53 -6.75 14.84
CA SER A 67 -11.87 -5.75 15.86
C SER A 67 -11.92 -6.37 17.26
N ARG A 68 -12.47 -7.59 17.40
CA ARG A 68 -12.49 -8.34 18.66
C ARG A 68 -11.07 -8.68 19.15
N TRP A 69 -10.12 -8.84 18.25
CA TRP A 69 -8.70 -9.08 18.56
C TRP A 69 -7.88 -7.79 18.72
N GLY A 70 -8.52 -6.62 18.69
CA GLY A 70 -7.82 -5.33 18.84
C GLY A 70 -7.10 -4.86 17.57
N VAL A 71 -7.40 -5.45 16.41
CA VAL A 71 -6.91 -4.98 15.10
C VAL A 71 -7.96 -4.02 14.52
N TYR A 72 -7.57 -2.76 14.35
CA TYR A 72 -8.47 -1.71 13.90
C TYR A 72 -8.20 -1.29 12.46
N HIS A 73 -9.28 -0.99 11.73
CA HIS A 73 -9.18 -0.46 10.38
C HIS A 73 -8.88 1.03 10.42
N VAL A 74 -7.95 1.48 9.58
CA VAL A 74 -7.70 2.91 9.38
C VAL A 74 -8.93 3.51 8.66
N ALA A 75 -9.56 4.51 9.28
CA ALA A 75 -10.69 5.21 8.68
C ALA A 75 -10.26 5.91 7.37
N LYS A 76 -11.12 5.89 6.34
CA LYS A 76 -10.88 6.69 5.14
C LYS A 76 -10.81 8.17 5.54
N ARG A 77 -9.68 8.82 5.29
CA ARG A 77 -9.57 10.28 5.39
C ARG A 77 -10.39 10.87 4.24
N SER A 78 -11.47 11.60 4.55
CA SER A 78 -12.22 12.34 3.53
C SER A 78 -11.31 13.44 2.98
N LEU A 79 -10.96 13.37 1.70
CA LEU A 79 -10.30 14.47 1.00
C LEU A 79 -11.33 15.58 0.82
N VAL A 80 -11.39 16.51 1.76
CA VAL A 80 -12.10 17.78 1.56
C VAL A 80 -11.24 18.62 0.63
N THR A 81 -11.61 18.69 -0.64
CA THR A 81 -11.06 19.68 -1.59
C THR A 81 -11.84 20.98 -1.42
N THR A 82 -11.47 21.83 -0.46
CA THR A 82 -11.82 23.26 -0.53
C THR A 82 -10.84 23.92 -1.50
N GLY A 83 -11.12 23.82 -2.79
CA GLY A 83 -10.59 24.77 -3.76
C GLY A 83 -11.32 26.11 -3.61
N PRO A 84 -10.69 27.26 -3.92
CA PRO A 84 -11.39 28.53 -3.91
C PRO A 84 -12.43 28.55 -5.06
N GLU A 85 -13.66 28.94 -4.74
CA GLU A 85 -14.72 29.22 -5.72
C GLU A 85 -14.36 30.49 -6.55
N PRO A 86 -14.92 30.62 -7.77
CA PRO A 86 -14.46 31.53 -8.83
C PRO A 86 -14.51 33.03 -8.51
#